data_AF-W4VJD4-F1
#
_entry.id   AF-W4VJD4-F1
#
_cell.length_a   1.000
_cell.length_b   1.000
_cell.length_c   1.000
_cell.angle_alpha   90.00
_cell.angle_beta   90.00
_cell.angle_gamma   90.00
#
_symmetry.space_group_name_H-M   'P 1'
#
loop_
_entity.id
_entity.type
_entity.pdbx_description
1 polymer ?
#
loop_
_entity_poly.entity_id
_entity_poly.type
_entity_poly.pdbx_seq_one_letter_code
_entity_poly.pdbx_strand_id
1 'polypeptide(L)'
;MYEAVAKDFSNATDLADYLVNKDLPFREAHAVVGQVVLHCIQENIYLLDLSIADFRNFSKLIEEDIYDVLAPRAVVNARDVVGGTARNRVADQMTQADKRLSESKSWIEIHAKKVNVLK
;
A
#
# COMPACT_ATOMS: atom_id res chain seq x y z
N MET A 1 13.19 8.60 -1.84
CA MET A 1 12.17 7.56 -2.14
C MET A 1 10.76 8.12 -2.02
N TYR A 2 10.40 8.81 -0.93
CA TYR A 2 9.04 9.38 -0.77
C TYR A 2 8.58 10.25 -1.95
N GLU A 3 9.44 11.14 -2.45
CA GLU A 3 9.08 12.01 -3.59
C GLU A 3 8.67 11.25 -4.85
N ALA A 4 9.22 10.05 -5.09
CA ALA A 4 8.88 9.26 -6.27
C ALA A 4 7.41 8.79 -6.21
N VAL A 5 6.97 8.32 -5.04
CA VAL A 5 5.59 7.84 -4.82
C VAL A 5 4.59 8.97 -4.56
N ALA A 6 5.06 10.18 -4.28
CA ALA A 6 4.23 11.36 -4.22
C ALA A 6 3.94 11.96 -5.61
N LYS A 7 4.74 11.57 -6.62
CA LYS A 7 4.68 12.05 -8.00
C LYS A 7 4.54 10.89 -8.99
N ASP A 8 3.69 9.93 -8.63
CA ASP A 8 3.25 8.85 -9.50
C ASP A 8 1.76 8.57 -9.28
N PHE A 9 1.23 7.51 -9.90
CA PHE A 9 -0.16 7.09 -9.77
C PHE A 9 -0.31 5.78 -8.97
N SER A 10 0.67 5.43 -8.14
CA SER A 10 0.64 4.20 -7.33
C SER A 10 -0.50 4.16 -6.31
N ASN A 11 -1.02 5.33 -5.92
CA ASN A 11 -2.18 5.51 -5.05
C ASN A 11 -3.55 5.46 -5.78
N ALA A 12 -3.59 5.25 -7.10
CA ALA A 12 -4.85 5.19 -7.85
C ALA A 12 -5.75 4.02 -7.42
N THR A 13 -5.16 2.89 -7.02
CA THR A 13 -5.94 1.75 -6.48
C THR A 13 -6.65 2.14 -5.19
N ASP A 14 -6.03 2.93 -4.32
CA ASP A 14 -6.63 3.39 -3.06
C ASP A 14 -7.79 4.39 -3.31
N LEU A 15 -7.75 5.16 -4.39
CA LEU A 15 -8.92 5.96 -4.82
C LEU A 15 -10.09 5.05 -5.24
N ALA A 16 -9.81 3.92 -5.90
CA ALA A 16 -10.84 2.96 -6.27
C ALA A 16 -11.45 2.30 -5.02
N ASP A 17 -10.61 1.85 -4.09
CA ASP A 17 -11.05 1.27 -2.81
C ASP A 17 -11.87 2.26 -1.99
N TYR A 18 -11.45 3.54 -1.96
CA TYR A 18 -12.20 4.63 -1.33
C TYR A 18 -13.62 4.75 -1.88
N LEU A 19 -13.78 4.73 -3.22
CA LEU A 19 -15.10 4.81 -3.85
C LEU A 19 -15.93 3.55 -3.59
N VAL A 20 -15.31 2.37 -3.58
CA VAL A 20 -15.98 1.11 -3.23
C VAL A 20 -16.49 1.12 -1.80
N ASN A 21 -15.70 1.64 -0.86
CA ASN A 21 -16.11 1.81 0.53
C ASN A 21 -17.25 2.82 0.70
N LYS A 22 -17.54 3.64 -0.33
CA LYS A 22 -18.71 4.53 -0.43
C LYS A 22 -19.81 3.96 -1.31
N ASP A 23 -19.91 2.63 -1.37
CA ASP A 23 -20.94 1.86 -2.06
C ASP A 23 -20.94 1.97 -3.59
N LEU A 24 -19.87 2.44 -4.22
CA LEU A 24 -19.74 2.41 -5.68
C LEU A 24 -19.23 1.03 -6.14
N PRO A 25 -19.91 0.33 -7.07
CA PRO A 25 -19.43 -0.96 -7.58
C PRO A 25 -18.01 -0.85 -8.14
N PHE A 26 -17.14 -1.83 -7.85
CA PHE A 26 -15.72 -1.77 -8.23
C PHE A 26 -15.46 -1.45 -9.70
N ARG A 27 -16.29 -2.00 -10.62
CA ARG A 27 -16.17 -1.71 -12.06
C ARG A 27 -16.37 -0.23 -12.37
N GLU A 28 -17.32 0.42 -11.70
CA GLU A 28 -17.60 1.84 -11.85
C GLU A 28 -16.53 2.68 -11.17
N ALA A 29 -16.12 2.32 -9.95
CA ALA A 29 -15.00 2.95 -9.26
C ALA A 29 -13.72 2.95 -10.11
N HIS A 30 -13.35 1.78 -10.65
CA HIS A 30 -12.19 1.66 -11.53
C HIS A 30 -12.31 2.52 -12.81
N ALA A 31 -13.51 2.62 -13.39
CA ALA A 31 -13.74 3.48 -14.57
C ALA A 31 -13.61 4.97 -14.23
N VAL A 32 -14.10 5.40 -13.07
CA VAL A 32 -13.93 6.77 -12.55
C VAL A 32 -12.45 7.07 -12.34
N VAL A 33 -11.72 6.20 -11.62
CA VAL A 33 -10.28 6.36 -11.38
C VAL A 33 -9.50 6.46 -12.69
N GLY A 34 -9.81 5.62 -13.69
CA GLY A 34 -9.17 5.69 -15.00
C GLY A 34 -9.33 7.06 -15.67
N GLN A 35 -10.50 7.69 -15.55
CA GLN A 35 -10.76 9.03 -16.07
C GLN A 35 -9.98 10.10 -15.30
N VAL A 36 -9.95 10.01 -13.96
CA VAL A 36 -9.18 10.93 -13.10
C VAL A 36 -7.69 10.87 -13.43
N VAL A 37 -7.12 9.67 -13.52
CA VAL A 37 -5.70 9.47 -13.85
C VAL A 37 -5.39 9.99 -15.26
N LEU A 38 -6.26 9.72 -16.25
CA LEU A 38 -6.08 10.24 -17.59
C LEU A 38 -6.06 11.77 -17.61
N HIS A 39 -6.98 12.41 -16.88
CA HIS A 39 -7.02 13.87 -16.75
C HIS A 39 -5.73 14.40 -16.10
N CYS A 40 -5.27 13.78 -15.02
CA CYS A 40 -4.01 14.15 -14.37
C CYS A 40 -2.81 14.08 -15.33
N ILE A 41 -2.73 13.02 -16.15
CA ILE A 41 -1.69 12.86 -17.17
C ILE A 41 -1.77 13.98 -18.22
N GLN A 42 -2.98 14.33 -18.67
CA GLN A 42 -3.19 15.39 -19.67
C GLN A 42 -2.81 16.77 -19.15
N GLU A 43 -3.12 17.06 -17.89
CA GLU A 43 -2.79 18.33 -17.23
C GLU A 43 -1.37 18.36 -16.63
N ASN A 44 -0.63 17.24 -16.72
CA ASN A 44 0.70 17.05 -16.13
C ASN A 44 0.73 17.35 -14.62
N ILE A 45 -0.25 16.82 -13.90
CA ILE A 45 -0.42 16.88 -12.44
C ILE A 45 -0.63 15.47 -11.87
N TYR A 46 -0.71 15.34 -10.55
CA TYR A 46 -0.98 14.08 -9.85
C TYR A 46 -2.28 14.13 -9.05
N LEU A 47 -2.72 12.99 -8.51
CA LEU A 47 -4.00 12.90 -7.79
C LEU A 47 -4.10 13.89 -6.62
N LEU A 48 -3.01 14.08 -5.87
CA LEU A 48 -2.99 15.00 -4.72
C LEU A 48 -2.94 16.48 -5.13
N ASP A 49 -2.70 16.79 -6.40
CA ASP A 49 -2.70 18.16 -6.92
C ASP A 49 -4.10 18.61 -7.36
N LEU A 50 -5.02 17.66 -7.59
CA LEU A 50 -6.41 17.97 -7.96
C LEU A 50 -7.12 18.71 -6.84
N SER A 51 -7.93 19.71 -7.19
CA SER A 51 -8.83 20.33 -6.22
C SER A 51 -10.01 19.41 -5.92
N ILE A 52 -10.65 19.61 -4.76
CA ILE A 52 -11.86 18.87 -4.40
C ILE A 52 -12.99 19.10 -5.42
N ALA A 53 -13.03 20.29 -6.03
CA ALA A 53 -13.99 20.61 -7.07
C ALA A 53 -13.75 19.76 -8.32
N ASP A 54 -12.49 19.59 -8.72
CA ASP A 54 -12.11 18.74 -9.85
C ASP A 54 -12.45 17.28 -9.58
N PHE A 55 -12.11 16.77 -8.40
CA PHE A 55 -12.50 15.42 -7.99
C PHE A 55 -14.01 15.19 -8.07
N ARG A 56 -14.81 16.15 -7.60
CA ARG A 56 -16.27 16.07 -7.62
C ARG A 56 -16.88 16.11 -9.01
N ASN A 57 -16.14 16.58 -10.02
CA ASN A 57 -16.56 16.45 -11.43
C ASN A 57 -16.55 14.99 -11.90
N PHE A 58 -15.69 14.15 -11.32
CA PHE A 58 -15.61 12.71 -11.64
C PHE A 58 -16.54 11.85 -10.77
N SER A 59 -16.67 12.19 -9.48
CA SER A 59 -17.63 11.51 -8.59
C SER A 59 -18.02 12.37 -7.40
N LYS A 60 -19.32 12.51 -7.16
CA LYS A 60 -19.87 13.22 -6.00
C LYS A 60 -19.60 12.53 -4.67
N LEU A 61 -19.10 11.30 -4.68
CA LEU A 61 -18.74 10.56 -3.47
C LEU A 61 -17.36 10.97 -2.93
N ILE A 62 -16.57 11.73 -3.71
CA ILE A 62 -15.25 12.20 -3.29
C ILE A 62 -15.40 13.44 -2.42
N GLU A 63 -14.82 13.36 -1.22
CA GLU A 63 -14.88 14.37 -0.16
C GLU A 63 -13.45 14.77 0.25
N GLU A 64 -13.32 15.78 1.10
CA GLU A 64 -12.02 16.34 1.53
C GLU A 64 -11.09 15.32 2.21
N ASP A 65 -11.63 14.23 2.75
CA ASP A 65 -10.85 13.13 3.35
C ASP A 65 -10.00 12.38 2.32
N ILE A 66 -10.23 12.58 1.01
CA ILE A 66 -9.48 11.91 -0.04
C ILE A 66 -7.98 12.19 0.01
N TYR A 67 -7.57 13.40 0.40
CA TYR A 67 -6.15 13.76 0.46
C TYR A 67 -5.41 12.97 1.54
N ASP A 68 -6.08 12.70 2.66
CA ASP A 68 -5.53 11.88 3.73
C ASP A 68 -5.43 10.41 3.30
N VAL A 69 -6.45 9.89 2.59
CA VAL A 69 -6.47 8.52 2.08
C VAL A 69 -5.37 8.28 1.04
N LEU A 70 -5.16 9.23 0.12
CA LEU A 70 -4.19 9.11 -0.96
C LEU A 70 -2.76 9.50 -0.57
N ALA A 71 -2.55 10.02 0.63
CA ALA A 71 -1.21 10.30 1.13
C ALA A 71 -0.36 9.01 1.14
N PRO A 72 0.89 9.02 0.63
CA PRO A 72 1.70 7.80 0.53
C PRO A 72 1.84 7.01 1.84
N ARG A 73 1.86 7.70 2.98
CA ARG A 73 1.90 7.06 4.30
C ARG A 73 0.59 6.35 4.65
N ALA A 74 -0.55 6.91 4.28
CA ALA A 74 -1.85 6.28 4.50
C ALA A 74 -1.99 5.03 3.63
N VAL A 75 -1.66 5.14 2.33
CA VAL A 75 -1.65 4.02 1.38
C VAL A 75 -0.84 2.82 1.89
N VAL A 76 0.39 3.07 2.36
CA VAL A 76 1.24 2.00 2.92
C VAL A 76 0.62 1.34 4.15
N ASN A 77 -0.03 2.13 5.01
CA ASN A 77 -0.64 1.63 6.25
C ASN A 77 -2.05 1.04 6.06
N ALA A 78 -2.73 1.35 4.95
CA ALA A 78 -4.04 0.77 4.63
C ALA A 78 -3.97 -0.74 4.43
N ARG A 79 -2.80 -1.27 4.06
CA ARG A 79 -2.54 -2.71 3.97
C ARG A 79 -2.22 -3.31 5.35
N ASP A 80 -3.11 -3.08 6.33
CA ASP A 80 -3.03 -3.62 7.70
C ASP A 80 -3.63 -5.04 7.79
N VAL A 81 -3.02 -5.96 7.05
CA VAL A 81 -3.38 -7.38 7.04
C VAL A 81 -2.13 -8.23 7.24
N VAL A 82 -2.28 -9.51 7.57
CA VAL A 82 -1.12 -10.43 7.70
C VAL A 82 -0.33 -10.44 6.39
N GLY A 83 0.97 -10.12 6.48
CA GLY A 83 1.86 -10.00 5.31
C GLY A 83 1.76 -8.67 4.55
N GLY A 84 0.91 -7.75 5.01
CA GLY A 84 0.77 -6.41 4.42
C GLY A 84 1.90 -5.45 4.78
N THR A 85 1.86 -4.25 4.19
CA THR A 85 2.93 -3.25 4.29
C THR A 85 2.76 -2.26 5.43
N ALA A 86 1.68 -2.36 6.20
CA ALA A 86 1.47 -1.48 7.34
C ALA A 86 2.60 -1.61 8.36
N ARG A 87 2.95 -0.51 9.04
CA ARG A 87 4.13 -0.47 9.91
C ARG A 87 4.09 -1.50 11.04
N ASN A 88 2.93 -1.70 11.64
CA ASN A 88 2.68 -2.74 12.64
C ASN A 88 2.90 -4.14 12.06
N ARG A 89 2.43 -4.41 10.83
CA ARG A 89 2.61 -5.70 10.16
C ARG A 89 4.06 -5.99 9.81
N VAL A 90 4.81 -4.99 9.39
CA VAL A 90 6.26 -5.13 9.17
C VAL A 90 6.97 -5.42 10.49
N ALA A 91 6.59 -4.78 11.60
CA ALA A 91 7.15 -5.07 12.92
C ALA A 91 6.84 -6.50 13.40
N ASP A 92 5.60 -6.97 13.18
CA ASP A 92 5.21 -8.36 13.44
C ASP A 92 6.06 -9.34 12.61
N GLN A 93 6.28 -9.02 11.33
CA GLN A 93 7.07 -9.84 10.41
C GLN A 93 8.54 -9.90 10.83
N MET A 94 9.13 -8.79 11.29
CA MET A 94 10.50 -8.74 11.81
C MET A 94 10.65 -9.65 13.02
N THR A 95 9.72 -9.58 13.97
CA THR A 95 9.72 -10.44 15.16
C THR A 95 9.68 -11.93 14.79
N GLN A 96 8.84 -12.29 13.81
CA GLN A 96 8.76 -13.67 13.31
C GLN A 96 10.03 -14.10 12.59
N ALA A 97 10.65 -13.20 11.82
CA ALA A 97 11.91 -13.48 11.13
C ALA A 97 13.05 -13.72 12.11
N ASP A 98 13.15 -12.91 13.17
CA ASP A 98 14.15 -13.08 14.22
C ASP A 98 14.00 -14.42 14.94
N LYS A 99 12.76 -14.82 15.24
CA LYS A 99 12.46 -16.13 15.80
C LYS A 99 12.95 -17.27 14.89
N ARG A 100 12.59 -17.22 13.60
CA ARG A 100 13.00 -18.24 12.61
C ARG A 100 14.52 -18.29 12.43
N LEU A 101 15.18 -17.13 12.45
CA LEU A 101 16.64 -17.05 12.36
C LEU A 101 17.30 -17.71 13.57
N SER A 102 16.77 -17.48 14.78
CA SER A 102 17.25 -18.12 16.01
C SER A 102 17.07 -19.63 15.98
N GLU A 103 15.88 -20.11 15.60
CA GLU A 103 15.60 -21.54 15.42
C GLU A 103 16.54 -22.20 14.40
N SER A 104 16.77 -21.51 13.28
CA SER A 104 17.68 -21.99 12.23
C SER A 104 19.13 -22.08 12.73
N LYS A 105 19.60 -21.07 13.47
CA LYS A 105 20.94 -21.10 14.09
C LYS A 105 21.10 -22.26 15.06
N SER A 106 20.13 -22.46 15.95
CA SER A 106 20.13 -23.58 16.90
C SER A 106 20.14 -24.93 16.18
N TRP A 107 19.34 -25.07 15.13
CA TRP A 107 19.32 -26.28 14.30
C TRP A 107 20.70 -26.55 13.67
N ILE A 108 21.35 -25.53 13.10
CA ILE A 108 22.69 -25.65 12.52
C ILE A 108 23.70 -26.08 13.58
N GLU A 109 23.70 -25.46 14.76
CA GLU A 109 24.63 -25.79 15.85
C GLU A 109 24.50 -27.25 16.33
N ILE A 110 23.27 -27.73 16.48
CA ILE A 110 22.98 -29.12 16.87
C ILE A 110 23.50 -30.11 15.82
N HIS A 111 23.30 -29.81 14.54
CA HIS A 111 23.61 -30.76 13.46
C HIS A 111 25.07 -30.67 12.98
N ALA A 112 25.72 -29.51 13.08
CA ALA A 112 27.15 -29.35 12.79
C ALA A 112 28.02 -30.22 13.72
N LYS A 113 27.64 -30.34 15.00
CA LYS A 113 28.30 -31.24 15.96
C LYS A 113 28.20 -32.70 15.55
N LYS A 114 27.06 -33.14 15.01
CA LYS A 114 26.87 -34.53 14.54
C LYS A 114 27.75 -34.87 13.34
N VAL A 115 27.95 -33.91 12.44
CA VAL A 115 28.82 -34.09 11.26
C VAL A 115 30.29 -34.16 11.66
N ASN A 116 30.74 -33.41 12.67
CA ASN A 116 32.12 -33.45 13.16
C ASN A 116 32.46 -34.69 14.01
N VAL A 117 31.48 -35.40 14.56
CA VAL A 117 31.70 -36.66 15.31
C VAL A 117 31.86 -37.87 14.37
N LEU A 118 31.47 -37.74 13.10
CA LEU A 118 31.55 -38.79 12.08
C LEU A 118 32.80 -38.66 11.16
N LYS A 119 33.66 -37.68 11.42
CA LYS A 119 35.00 -37.53 10.81
C LYS A 119 36.06 -37.95 11.81
#